data_AF-M6W4L4-F1
#
_entry.id   AF-M6W4L4-F1
#
_cell.length_a   1.000
_cell.length_b   1.000
_cell.length_c   1.000
_cell.angle_alpha   90.00
_cell.angle_beta   90.00
_cell.angle_gamma   90.00
#
_symmetry.space_group_name_H-M   'P 1'
#
loop_
_entity.id
_entity.type
_entity.pdbx_description
1 polymer ?
#
loop_
_entity_poly.entity_id
_entity_poly.type
_entity_poly.pdbx_seq_one_letter_code
_entity_poly.pdbx_strand_id
1 'polypeptide(L)'
;MDRVSAEIPIRVSIFYQSFVAGFLALVSVIGLHFIGIEEARVNPSMRLIPVVLYNALLASVLTTFLQTKFQRYVSPTRVGIIFSLEPVFSSIIAFLLLGETSGPIRIAGCTIVFAGLILAELIGKDR
;
A
#
# COMPACT_ATOMS: atom_id res chain seq x y z
N MET A 1 12.83 6.96 12.65
CA MET A 1 12.47 7.97 11.65
C MET A 1 13.76 8.62 11.21
N ASP A 2 13.95 8.83 9.92
CA ASP A 2 15.01 9.71 9.45
C ASP A 2 14.75 11.12 10.00
N ARG A 3 15.80 11.90 10.33
CA ARG A 3 15.68 13.17 11.09
C ARG A 3 14.61 14.12 10.51
N VAL A 4 14.49 14.15 9.19
CA VAL A 4 13.54 15.00 8.43
C VAL A 4 12.08 14.69 8.76
N SER A 5 11.72 13.44 8.99
CA SER A 5 10.31 13.07 9.19
C SER A 5 9.78 13.40 10.58
N ALA A 6 10.67 13.68 11.55
CA ALA A 6 10.29 14.07 12.91
C ALA A 6 9.91 15.56 13.01
N GLU A 7 10.41 16.37 12.09
CA GLU A 7 10.20 17.83 12.08
C GLU A 7 8.96 18.24 11.27
N ILE A 8 8.51 17.39 10.34
CA ILE A 8 7.39 17.70 9.45
C ILE A 8 6.05 17.37 10.15
N PRO A 9 5.08 18.31 10.16
CA PRO A 9 3.74 18.03 10.67
C PRO A 9 3.05 16.93 9.86
N ILE A 10 2.36 16.01 10.53
CA ILE A 10 1.67 14.86 9.90
C ILE A 10 0.71 15.30 8.78
N ARG A 11 0.03 16.43 8.95
CA ARG A 11 -0.87 17.00 7.92
C ARG A 11 -0.12 17.27 6.61
N VAL A 12 1.12 17.74 6.71
CA VAL A 12 1.98 18.04 5.57
C VAL A 12 2.45 16.74 4.90
N SER A 13 2.87 15.73 5.68
CA SER A 13 3.24 14.42 5.14
C SER A 13 2.10 13.73 4.38
N ILE A 14 0.89 13.72 4.96
CA ILE A 14 -0.29 13.11 4.32
C ILE A 14 -0.66 13.85 3.03
N PHE A 15 -0.57 15.19 3.05
CA PHE A 15 -0.82 16.01 1.87
C PHE A 15 0.16 15.67 0.76
N TYR A 16 1.47 15.64 1.04
CA TYR A 16 2.47 15.28 0.05
C TYR A 16 2.27 13.87 -0.49
N GLN A 17 2.02 12.89 0.38
CA GLN A 17 1.83 11.50 -0.05
C GLN A 17 0.59 11.35 -0.96
N SER A 18 -0.54 11.94 -0.57
CA SER A 18 -1.79 11.88 -1.35
C SER A 18 -1.66 12.64 -2.67
N PHE A 19 -0.98 13.79 -2.65
CA PHE A 19 -0.74 14.59 -3.85
C PHE A 19 0.18 13.85 -4.83
N VAL A 20 1.33 13.36 -4.37
CA VAL A 20 2.30 12.65 -5.22
C VAL A 20 1.69 11.37 -5.77
N ALA A 21 1.01 10.57 -4.95
CA ALA A 21 0.36 9.35 -5.39
C ALA A 21 -0.72 9.63 -6.44
N GLY A 22 -1.59 10.61 -6.19
CA GLY A 22 -2.64 11.01 -7.14
C GLY A 22 -2.07 11.57 -8.45
N PHE A 23 -1.08 12.45 -8.36
CA PHE A 23 -0.44 13.04 -9.54
C PHE A 23 0.27 11.98 -10.39
N LEU A 24 1.09 11.13 -9.77
CA LEU A 24 1.79 10.07 -10.49
C LEU A 24 0.82 9.04 -11.08
N ALA A 25 -0.28 8.71 -10.39
CA ALA A 25 -1.31 7.83 -10.93
C ALA A 25 -1.94 8.44 -12.20
N LEU A 26 -2.30 9.73 -12.18
CA LEU A 26 -2.86 10.43 -13.34
C LEU A 26 -1.88 10.49 -14.51
N VAL A 27 -0.63 10.89 -14.24
CA VAL A 27 0.42 10.93 -15.27
C VAL A 27 0.67 9.54 -15.85
N SER A 28 0.65 8.50 -15.02
CA SER A 28 0.85 7.11 -15.47
C SER A 28 -0.27 6.65 -16.37
N VAL A 29 -1.54 6.87 -16.01
CA VAL A 29 -2.69 6.50 -16.85
C VAL A 29 -2.64 7.20 -18.21
N ILE A 30 -2.35 8.51 -18.22
CA ILE A 30 -2.24 9.29 -19.46
C ILE A 30 -1.06 8.77 -20.29
N GLY A 31 0.11 8.60 -19.68
CA GLY A 31 1.32 8.13 -20.35
C GLY A 31 1.17 6.73 -20.96
N LEU A 32 0.63 5.77 -20.20
CA LEU A 32 0.41 4.39 -20.67
C LEU A 32 -0.61 4.34 -21.81
N HIS A 33 -1.62 5.21 -21.77
CA HIS A 33 -2.57 5.36 -22.86
C HIS A 33 -1.92 5.85 -24.14
N PHE A 34 -1.06 6.88 -24.07
CA PHE A 34 -0.34 7.39 -25.24
C PHE A 34 0.66 6.38 -25.82
N ILE A 35 1.26 5.54 -24.99
CA ILE A 35 2.21 4.49 -25.43
C ILE A 35 1.45 3.27 -26.00
N GLY A 36 0.12 3.19 -25.82
CA GLY A 36 -0.70 2.10 -26.32
C GLY A 36 -0.54 0.79 -25.54
N ILE A 37 0.05 0.83 -24.33
CA ILE A 37 0.19 -0.34 -23.45
C ILE A 37 -1.13 -0.64 -22.75
N GLU A 38 -1.84 0.40 -22.31
CA GLU A 38 -3.09 0.26 -21.55
C GLU A 38 -4.12 1.27 -22.05
N GLU A 39 -5.34 0.81 -22.37
CA GLU A 39 -6.43 1.69 -22.77
C GLU A 39 -7.09 2.33 -21.55
N ALA A 40 -7.18 3.65 -21.52
CA ALA A 40 -7.92 4.37 -20.49
C ALA A 40 -9.44 4.11 -20.64
N ARG A 41 -9.96 3.12 -19.90
CA ARG A 41 -11.38 2.75 -19.93
C ARG A 41 -12.13 3.44 -18.80
N VAL A 42 -13.03 4.35 -19.16
CA VAL A 42 -13.99 4.95 -18.22
C VAL A 42 -15.38 4.45 -18.58
N ASN A 43 -15.94 3.56 -17.76
CA ASN A 43 -17.32 3.10 -17.91
C ASN A 43 -18.20 3.71 -16.82
N PRO A 44 -18.76 4.92 -17.04
CA PRO A 44 -19.53 5.61 -16.02
C PRO A 44 -20.78 4.81 -15.64
N SER A 45 -20.78 4.30 -14.40
CA SER A 45 -21.88 3.54 -13.82
C SER A 45 -22.23 4.12 -12.46
N MET A 46 -23.51 4.13 -12.11
CA MET A 46 -23.98 4.57 -10.79
C MET A 46 -23.37 3.73 -9.64
N ARG A 47 -22.93 2.50 -9.95
CA ARG A 47 -22.22 1.63 -9.01
C ARG A 47 -20.77 2.06 -8.75
N LEU A 48 -20.16 2.87 -9.61
CA LEU A 48 -18.79 3.35 -9.41
C LEU A 48 -18.68 4.36 -8.27
N ILE A 49 -19.68 5.23 -8.12
CA ILE A 49 -19.66 6.30 -7.11
C ILE A 49 -19.37 5.75 -5.70
N PRO A 50 -20.13 4.77 -5.16
CA PRO A 50 -19.85 4.24 -3.83
C PRO A 50 -18.51 3.50 -3.74
N VAL A 51 -18.08 2.80 -4.79
CA VAL A 51 -16.80 2.06 -4.82
C VAL A 51 -15.62 3.03 -4.80
N VAL A 52 -15.67 4.09 -5.61
CA VAL A 52 -14.64 5.13 -5.66
C VAL A 52 -14.59 5.89 -4.34
N LEU A 53 -15.74 6.23 -3.75
CA LEU A 53 -15.79 6.88 -2.44
C LEU A 53 -15.21 6.00 -1.34
N TYR A 54 -15.56 4.71 -1.31
CA TYR A 54 -14.98 3.75 -0.37
C TYR A 54 -13.45 3.69 -0.52
N ASN A 55 -12.96 3.56 -1.75
CA ASN A 55 -11.52 3.45 -2.02
C ASN A 55 -10.77 4.75 -1.69
N ALA A 56 -11.31 5.91 -2.03
CA ALA A 56 -10.68 7.20 -1.77
C ALA A 56 -10.67 7.54 -0.27
N LEU A 57 -11.79 7.35 0.43
CA LEU A 57 -11.91 7.77 1.83
C LEU A 57 -11.35 6.73 2.80
N LEU A 58 -11.79 5.48 2.70
CA LEU A 58 -11.40 4.44 3.65
C LEU A 58 -10.08 3.79 3.27
N ALA A 59 -9.96 3.26 2.05
CA ALA A 59 -8.75 2.54 1.66
C ALA A 59 -7.53 3.46 1.55
N SER A 60 -7.72 4.71 1.09
CA SER A 60 -6.63 5.66 0.86
C SER A 60 -6.43 6.64 2.02
N VAL A 61 -7.34 7.61 2.22
CA VAL A 61 -7.14 8.70 3.20
C VAL A 61 -7.04 8.19 4.64
N LEU A 62 -7.98 7.34 5.07
CA LEU A 62 -7.98 6.83 6.44
C LEU A 62 -6.77 5.92 6.70
N THR A 63 -6.50 4.95 5.82
CA THR A 63 -5.34 4.05 5.98
C THR A 63 -4.03 4.83 6.04
N THR A 64 -3.83 5.77 5.11
CA THR A 64 -2.63 6.62 5.07
C THR A 64 -2.51 7.48 6.33
N PHE A 65 -3.63 8.03 6.82
CA PHE A 65 -3.64 8.77 8.08
C PHE A 65 -3.24 7.89 9.27
N LEU A 66 -3.80 6.69 9.39
CA LEU A 66 -3.50 5.75 10.47
C LEU A 66 -2.04 5.29 10.38
N GLN A 67 -1.56 4.89 9.19
CA GLN A 67 -0.16 4.52 8.96
C GLN A 67 0.77 5.67 9.37
N THR A 68 0.52 6.88 8.85
CA THR A 68 1.37 8.04 9.16
C THR A 68 1.31 8.44 10.63
N LYS A 69 0.13 8.27 11.26
CA LYS A 69 -0.04 8.55 12.68
C LYS A 69 0.68 7.55 13.56
N PHE A 70 0.58 6.26 13.28
CA PHE A 70 1.11 5.22 14.15
C PHE A 70 2.56 4.85 13.87
N GLN A 71 3.04 5.01 12.64
CA GLN A 71 4.44 4.75 12.29
C GLN A 71 5.43 5.57 13.14
N ARG A 72 5.02 6.73 13.66
CA ARG A 72 5.88 7.58 14.50
C ARG A 72 6.13 7.00 15.90
N TYR A 73 5.26 6.10 16.36
CA TYR A 73 5.34 5.49 17.70
C TYR A 73 6.04 4.13 17.67
N VAL A 74 6.42 3.64 16.48
CA VAL A 74 6.99 2.32 16.27
C VAL A 74 8.37 2.50 15.61
N SER A 75 9.32 1.61 15.94
CA SER A 75 10.66 1.69 15.33
C SER A 75 10.58 1.46 13.81
N PRO A 76 11.45 2.10 13.00
CA PRO A 76 11.45 1.94 11.54
C PRO A 76 11.53 0.47 11.09
N THR A 77 12.33 -0.34 11.79
CA THR A 77 12.45 -1.79 11.54
C THR A 77 11.10 -2.49 11.69
N ARG A 78 10.38 -2.24 12.80
CA ARG A 78 9.07 -2.84 13.04
C ARG A 78 8.01 -2.33 12.06
N VAL A 79 8.03 -1.05 11.69
CA VAL A 79 7.14 -0.51 10.65
C VAL A 79 7.40 -1.21 9.31
N GLY A 80 8.65 -1.35 8.90
CA GLY A 80 9.03 -2.05 7.67
C GLY A 80 8.58 -3.51 7.65
N ILE A 81 8.71 -4.20 8.80
CA ILE A 81 8.19 -5.55 9.01
C ILE A 81 6.67 -5.61 8.80
N ILE A 82 5.91 -4.70 9.43
CA ILE A 82 4.45 -4.68 9.32
C ILE A 82 4.00 -4.41 7.88
N PHE A 83 4.62 -3.44 7.20
CA PHE A 83 4.29 -3.12 5.81
C PHE A 83 4.65 -4.24 4.85
N SER A 84 5.74 -4.98 5.13
CA SER A 84 6.10 -6.16 4.34
C SER A 84 5.04 -7.27 4.46
N LEU A 85 4.33 -7.37 5.59
CA LEU A 85 3.27 -8.38 5.77
C LEU A 85 1.94 -8.04 5.11
N GLU A 86 1.71 -6.78 4.72
CA GLU A 86 0.48 -6.33 4.07
C GLU A 86 0.06 -7.22 2.87
N PRO A 87 0.93 -7.53 1.88
CA PRO A 87 0.57 -8.43 0.77
C PRO A 87 0.20 -9.85 1.20
N VAL A 88 0.79 -10.35 2.30
CA VAL A 88 0.46 -11.69 2.83
C VAL A 88 -0.97 -11.70 3.36
N PHE A 89 -1.33 -10.72 4.18
CA PHE A 89 -2.70 -10.59 4.69
C PHE A 89 -3.69 -10.29 3.55
N SER A 90 -3.32 -9.44 2.60
CA SER A 90 -4.13 -9.15 1.42
C SER A 90 -4.44 -10.43 0.63
N SER A 91 -3.45 -11.29 0.37
CA SER A 91 -3.68 -12.56 -0.32
C SER A 91 -4.56 -13.52 0.48
N ILE A 92 -4.42 -13.58 1.82
CA ILE A 92 -5.25 -14.44 2.67
C ILE A 92 -6.71 -13.94 2.65
N ILE A 93 -6.91 -12.64 2.81
CA ILE A 93 -8.24 -12.02 2.80
C ILE A 93 -8.90 -12.18 1.43
N ALA A 94 -8.15 -11.99 0.34
CA ALA A 94 -8.66 -12.21 -1.02
C ALA A 94 -9.09 -13.67 -1.25
N PHE A 95 -8.30 -14.64 -0.78
CA PHE A 95 -8.69 -16.04 -0.85
C PHE A 95 -9.98 -16.33 -0.05
N LEU A 96 -10.10 -15.80 1.17
CA LEU A 96 -11.24 -16.06 2.05
C LEU A 96 -12.53 -15.34 1.63
N LEU A 97 -12.43 -14.07 1.21
CA LEU A 97 -13.60 -13.23 0.90
C LEU A 97 -13.99 -13.27 -0.58
N LEU A 98 -13.03 -13.35 -1.50
CA LEU A 98 -13.27 -13.32 -2.94
C LEU A 98 -13.21 -14.72 -3.57
N GLY A 99 -12.77 -15.74 -2.83
CA GLY A 99 -12.61 -17.10 -3.33
C GLY A 99 -11.50 -17.25 -4.37
N GLU A 100 -10.60 -16.27 -4.50
CA GLU A 100 -9.54 -16.29 -5.49
C GLU A 100 -8.50 -17.38 -5.16
N THR A 101 -8.37 -18.40 -6.00
CA THR A 101 -7.35 -19.44 -5.83
C THR A 101 -5.94 -18.88 -5.91
N SER A 102 -5.14 -19.13 -4.87
CA SER A 102 -3.73 -18.73 -4.81
C SER A 102 -2.91 -19.56 -5.78
N GLY A 103 -2.64 -18.97 -6.95
CA GLY A 103 -1.72 -19.58 -7.91
C GLY A 103 -0.33 -19.80 -7.30
N PRO A 104 0.47 -20.73 -7.86
CA PRO A 104 1.79 -21.09 -7.32
C PRO A 104 2.73 -19.89 -7.14
N ILE A 105 2.64 -18.91 -8.06
CA ILE A 105 3.44 -17.69 -8.02
C ILE A 105 3.11 -16.81 -6.80
N ARG A 106 1.83 -16.76 -6.41
CA ARG A 106 1.35 -15.94 -5.28
C ARG A 106 1.80 -16.55 -3.96
N ILE A 107 1.74 -17.89 -3.87
CA ILE A 107 2.26 -18.64 -2.72
C ILE A 107 3.77 -18.42 -2.60
N ALA A 108 4.52 -18.57 -3.69
CA ALA A 108 5.96 -18.33 -3.69
C ALA A 108 6.32 -16.91 -3.25
N GLY A 109 5.61 -15.89 -3.75
CA GLY A 109 5.79 -14.49 -3.32
C GLY A 109 5.52 -14.30 -1.82
N CYS A 110 4.43 -14.87 -1.30
CA CYS A 110 4.14 -14.82 0.14
C CYS A 110 5.23 -15.49 0.97
N THR A 111 5.74 -16.65 0.53
CA THR A 111 6.84 -17.35 1.21
C THR A 111 8.12 -16.53 1.23
N ILE A 112 8.48 -15.87 0.12
CA ILE A 112 9.68 -15.02 0.04
C ILE A 112 9.57 -13.84 1.00
N VAL A 113 8.44 -13.13 1.00
CA VAL A 113 8.18 -12.00 1.90
C VAL A 113 8.25 -12.44 3.36
N PHE A 114 7.61 -13.57 3.69
CA PHE A 114 7.61 -14.12 5.04
C PHE A 114 9.00 -14.58 5.49
N ALA A 115 9.78 -15.19 4.61
CA ALA A 115 11.17 -15.56 4.89
C ALA A 115 12.05 -14.33 5.12
N GLY A 116 11.90 -13.28 4.29
CA GLY A 116 12.59 -12.01 4.46
C GLY A 116 12.28 -11.35 5.81
N LEU A 117 11.02 -11.43 6.26
CA LEU A 117 10.63 -11.00 7.59
C LEU A 117 11.36 -11.77 8.69
N ILE A 118 11.34 -13.10 8.66
CA ILE A 118 12.00 -13.93 9.67
C ILE A 118 13.50 -13.58 9.75
N LEU A 119 14.16 -13.45 8.60
CA LEU A 119 15.56 -13.06 8.53
C LEU A 119 15.81 -11.66 9.14
N ALA A 120 14.95 -10.69 8.83
CA ALA A 120 15.07 -9.32 9.37
C ALA A 120 14.91 -9.29 10.90
N GLU A 121 13.97 -10.07 11.45
CA GLU A 121 13.76 -10.17 12.90
C GLU A 121 14.93 -10.88 13.59
N LEU A 122 15.45 -11.97 13.00
CA LEU A 122 16.60 -12.69 13.55
C LEU A 122 17.87 -11.85 13.57
N ILE A 123 18.15 -11.12 12.49
CA ILE A 123 19.33 -10.24 12.38
C ILE A 123 19.16 -8.98 13.25
N GLY A 124 17.93 -8.48 13.39
CA GLY A 124 17.62 -7.29 14.19
C GLY A 124 17.67 -7.52 15.71
N LYS A 125 17.79 -8.76 16.17
CA LYS A 125 17.73 -9.13 17.60
C LYS A 125 19.01 -8.83 18.39
N ASP A 126 20.12 -8.53 17.72
CA ASP A 126 21.45 -8.35 18.35
C ASP A 126 21.92 -6.87 18.47
N ARG A 127 21.02 -5.88 18.49
CA ARG A 127 21.36 -4.47 18.81
C ARG A 127 20.36 -3.79 19.72
#